data_AF-A0AAQ0LWD8-F1
#
_entry.id   AF-A0AAQ0LWD8-F1
#
_cell.length_a   1.000
_cell.length_b   1.000
_cell.length_c   1.000
_cell.angle_alpha   90.00
_cell.angle_beta   90.00
_cell.angle_gamma   90.00
#
_symmetry.space_group_name_H-M   'P 1'
#
loop_
_entity.id
_entity.type
_entity.pdbx_description
1 polymer ?
#
loop_
_entity_poly.entity_id
_entity_poly.type
_entity_poly.pdbx_seq_one_letter_code
_entity_poly.pdbx_strand_id
1 'polypeptide(L)'
;MCTGVRFSDDEGNTYFGRNLDWSFSYGETILVTPRGYRYDYAYGAKGKSEPNAVIGVGVVMADRPMYFDCANEHGLAIAGLNFPGYASFAHEPVEGTENVATFEFPLWVARNFDSVDEVEEALKDVTLVSQVVPGQQESLLHWFIGDGTRSIVIEQMADGMHVHHDDVDVLTNQPTFDFHMENLRNYMCVSNEMAEPTTWGKAELSAWGAGVSMHGIPGDVSSPSRFVRVAYTNTHYPQQDNESANVSRLFHTLASVQMVEGMSKMGNGQFERTLFTSGYSGKTNTYYMNTYEDPAIRSFAMSDFDMDSSELITAD
;
A
#
# COMPACT_ATOMS: atom_id res chain seq x y z
N MET A 1 -5.92 -3.81 -9.55
CA MET A 1 -5.55 -4.67 -8.41
C MET A 1 -4.27 -4.11 -7.82
N CYS A 2 -3.95 -4.41 -6.57
CA CYS A 2 -2.79 -3.83 -5.90
C CYS A 2 -2.31 -4.76 -4.78
N THR A 3 -1.07 -4.55 -4.35
CA THR A 3 -0.54 -5.12 -3.10
C THR A 3 0.22 -4.04 -2.35
N GLY A 4 0.04 -3.96 -1.02
CA GLY A 4 0.83 -3.13 -0.10
C GLY A 4 1.61 -4.00 0.89
N VAL A 5 2.79 -3.54 1.30
CA VAL A 5 3.69 -4.24 2.24
C VAL A 5 4.32 -3.23 3.19
N ARG A 6 4.44 -3.61 4.46
CA ARG A 6 5.23 -2.89 5.46
C ARG A 6 6.17 -3.85 6.20
N PHE A 7 7.31 -3.35 6.67
CA PHE A 7 8.13 -3.95 7.72
C PHE A 7 9.06 -2.89 8.32
N SER A 8 9.83 -3.25 9.35
CA SER A 8 10.85 -2.39 9.96
C SER A 8 12.24 -3.04 9.97
N ASP A 9 13.26 -2.21 10.13
CA ASP A 9 14.58 -2.65 10.59
C ASP A 9 14.67 -2.65 12.13
N ASP A 10 15.81 -3.09 12.68
CA ASP A 10 16.04 -3.15 14.14
C ASP A 10 16.06 -1.77 14.83
N GLU A 11 16.14 -0.68 14.04
CA GLU A 11 16.13 0.69 14.54
C GLU A 11 14.71 1.29 14.54
N GLY A 12 13.69 0.53 14.09
CA GLY A 12 12.31 0.98 14.03
C GLY A 12 12.02 1.92 12.85
N ASN A 13 12.83 1.91 11.80
CA ASN A 13 12.56 2.70 10.60
C ASN A 13 11.49 2.02 9.74
N THR A 14 10.58 2.82 9.17
CA THR A 14 9.54 2.35 8.25
C THR A 14 10.13 1.90 6.91
N TYR A 15 9.77 0.73 6.44
CA TYR A 15 9.84 0.36 5.02
C TYR A 15 8.45 -0.01 4.56
N PHE A 16 7.90 0.78 3.64
CA PHE A 16 6.53 0.65 3.16
C PHE A 16 6.52 0.76 1.65
N GLY A 17 5.72 -0.06 0.96
CA GLY A 17 5.65 0.01 -0.49
C GLY A 17 4.46 -0.72 -1.07
N ARG A 18 4.30 -0.59 -2.38
CA ARG A 18 3.16 -1.17 -3.09
C ARG A 18 3.45 -1.52 -4.53
N ASN A 19 2.65 -2.42 -5.08
CA ASN A 19 2.44 -2.60 -6.52
C ASN A 19 1.15 -1.88 -6.93
N LEU A 20 1.19 -1.15 -8.05
CA LEU A 20 -0.01 -0.70 -8.74
C LEU A 20 -0.26 -1.61 -9.94
N ASP A 21 -1.26 -2.48 -9.84
CA ASP A 21 -1.64 -3.37 -10.93
C ASP A 21 -2.84 -2.78 -11.67
N TRP A 22 -2.63 -2.43 -12.94
CA TRP A 22 -3.71 -1.95 -13.80
C TRP A 22 -3.44 -2.28 -15.27
N SER A 23 -4.33 -1.85 -16.16
CA SER A 23 -4.20 -2.12 -17.60
C SER A 23 -3.52 -0.98 -18.35
N PHE A 24 -3.53 0.24 -17.81
CA PHE A 24 -2.94 1.43 -18.42
C PHE A 24 -2.46 2.42 -17.35
N SER A 25 -1.42 3.20 -17.65
CA SER A 25 -0.95 4.29 -16.79
C SER A 25 -1.94 5.47 -16.83
N TYR A 26 -2.09 6.16 -15.71
CA TYR A 26 -2.85 7.40 -15.58
C TYR A 26 -2.00 8.65 -15.81
N GLY A 27 -0.71 8.48 -16.16
CA GLY A 27 0.25 9.58 -16.23
C GLY A 27 0.80 9.98 -14.87
N GLU A 28 0.82 9.02 -13.92
CA GLU A 28 1.39 9.20 -12.59
C GLU A 28 2.89 9.48 -12.62
N THR A 29 3.33 10.29 -11.66
CA THR A 29 4.73 10.71 -11.50
C THR A 29 5.11 10.70 -10.02
N ILE A 30 6.40 10.80 -9.71
CA ILE A 30 6.82 11.17 -8.37
C ILE A 30 6.33 12.60 -8.11
N LEU A 31 5.64 12.78 -7.00
CA LEU A 31 4.96 14.02 -6.65
C LEU A 31 5.34 14.42 -5.23
N VAL A 32 5.90 15.61 -5.09
CA VAL A 32 6.26 16.21 -3.81
C VAL A 32 5.24 17.30 -3.48
N THR A 33 4.73 17.25 -2.25
CA THR A 33 3.91 18.31 -1.66
C THR A 33 4.69 18.95 -0.49
N PRO A 34 5.35 20.10 -0.72
CA PRO A 34 6.07 20.83 0.31
C PRO A 34 5.19 21.28 1.48
N ARG A 35 5.80 21.65 2.61
CA ARG A 35 5.09 22.18 3.78
C ARG A 35 4.36 23.48 3.44
N GLY A 36 5.01 24.36 2.69
CA GLY A 36 4.49 25.68 2.31
C GLY A 36 3.35 25.65 1.28
N TYR A 37 3.09 24.51 0.64
CA TYR A 37 1.96 24.38 -0.28
C TYR A 37 0.64 24.51 0.48
N ARG A 38 -0.19 25.48 0.06
CA ARG A 38 -1.49 25.74 0.68
C ARG A 38 -2.53 24.82 0.08
N TYR A 39 -3.22 24.08 0.93
CA TYR A 39 -4.24 23.13 0.51
C TYR A 39 -5.52 23.30 1.32
N ASP A 40 -6.61 23.62 0.62
CA ASP A 40 -7.96 23.68 1.18
C ASP A 40 -8.66 22.34 0.91
N TYR A 41 -8.84 21.53 1.96
CA TYR A 41 -9.55 20.25 1.87
C TYR A 41 -10.98 20.46 1.35
N ALA A 42 -11.44 19.57 0.47
CA ALA A 42 -12.65 19.79 -0.33
C ALA A 42 -13.92 19.99 0.52
N TYR A 43 -13.97 19.35 1.69
CA TYR A 43 -15.07 19.47 2.66
C TYR A 43 -14.67 20.19 3.95
N GLY A 44 -13.55 20.95 3.92
CA GLY A 44 -13.12 21.78 5.04
C GLY A 44 -12.51 20.99 6.19
N ALA A 45 -11.94 19.81 5.91
CA ALA A 45 -11.23 19.05 6.93
C ALA A 45 -10.15 19.91 7.61
N LYS A 46 -9.97 19.76 8.92
CA LYS A 46 -8.90 20.42 9.68
C LYS A 46 -7.55 19.86 9.23
N GLY A 47 -6.58 20.78 9.13
CA GLY A 47 -5.17 20.44 8.94
C GLY A 47 -4.32 20.81 10.16
N LYS A 48 -3.13 20.22 10.25
CA LYS A 48 -2.06 20.58 11.19
C LYS A 48 -1.57 22.00 10.85
N SER A 49 -1.30 22.80 11.87
CA SER A 49 -0.84 24.20 11.69
C SER A 49 0.50 24.29 10.97
N GLU A 50 1.38 23.32 11.25
CA GLU A 50 2.65 23.12 10.57
C GLU A 50 2.57 21.75 9.88
N PRO A 51 2.15 21.71 8.61
CA PRO A 51 1.94 20.45 7.90
C PRO A 51 3.27 19.78 7.58
N ASN A 52 3.24 18.46 7.56
CA ASN A 52 4.40 17.66 7.19
C ASN A 52 4.69 17.80 5.68
N ALA A 53 5.96 17.71 5.31
CA ALA A 53 6.37 17.50 3.95
C ALA A 53 5.99 16.08 3.49
N VAL A 54 5.53 15.96 2.25
CA VAL A 54 5.02 14.69 1.69
C VAL A 54 5.65 14.42 0.33
N ILE A 55 6.00 13.17 0.08
CA ILE A 55 6.42 12.65 -1.23
C ILE A 55 5.67 11.35 -1.52
N GLY A 56 5.37 11.09 -2.79
CA GLY A 56 4.67 9.88 -3.19
C GLY A 56 4.54 9.75 -4.70
N VAL A 57 3.71 8.81 -5.14
CA VAL A 57 3.34 8.64 -6.55
C VAL A 57 1.89 9.07 -6.75
N GLY A 58 1.64 9.92 -7.73
CA GLY A 58 0.30 10.43 -7.98
C GLY A 58 0.18 11.27 -9.25
N VAL A 59 -0.97 11.92 -9.38
CA VAL A 59 -1.31 12.82 -10.49
C VAL A 59 -1.76 14.16 -9.94
N VAL A 60 -1.50 15.24 -10.69
CA VAL A 60 -2.06 16.56 -10.37
C VAL A 60 -3.34 16.78 -11.18
N MET A 61 -4.46 16.97 -10.50
CA MET A 61 -5.74 17.28 -11.13
C MET A 61 -6.33 18.54 -10.51
N ALA A 62 -6.64 19.53 -11.35
CA ALA A 62 -7.14 20.84 -10.90
C ALA A 62 -6.27 21.48 -9.79
N ASP A 63 -4.94 21.39 -9.97
CA ASP A 63 -3.94 21.86 -9.00
C ASP A 63 -3.99 21.16 -7.63
N ARG A 64 -4.59 19.96 -7.55
CA ARG A 64 -4.60 19.14 -6.33
C ARG A 64 -3.74 17.89 -6.52
N PRO A 65 -2.88 17.54 -5.55
CA PRO A 65 -2.11 16.30 -5.61
C PRO A 65 -3.01 15.12 -5.22
N MET A 66 -3.28 14.23 -6.18
CA MET A 66 -4.02 12.99 -5.97
C MET A 66 -3.02 11.82 -5.90
N TYR A 67 -2.67 11.44 -4.68
CA TYR A 67 -1.71 10.36 -4.42
C TYR A 67 -2.37 8.98 -4.54
N PHE A 68 -1.67 8.07 -5.22
CA PHE A 68 -1.97 6.64 -5.14
C PHE A 68 -1.37 6.04 -3.87
N ASP A 69 -0.15 6.48 -3.55
CA ASP A 69 0.55 6.23 -2.31
C ASP A 69 1.50 7.40 -2.00
N CYS A 70 1.69 7.70 -0.72
CA CYS A 70 2.62 8.72 -0.25
C CYS A 70 3.11 8.45 1.17
N ALA A 71 4.19 9.12 1.55
CA ALA A 71 4.75 9.11 2.89
C ALA A 71 5.21 10.51 3.29
N ASN A 72 5.35 10.73 4.59
CA ASN A 72 5.79 12.00 5.15
C ASN A 72 7.18 11.93 5.80
N GLU A 73 7.71 13.09 6.16
CA GLU A 73 9.04 13.24 6.77
C GLU A 73 9.22 12.59 8.16
N HIS A 74 8.13 12.11 8.76
CA HIS A 74 8.10 11.50 10.10
C HIS A 74 7.95 9.98 10.06
N GLY A 75 7.97 9.35 8.88
CA GLY A 75 7.94 7.89 8.77
C GLY A 75 6.56 7.29 8.59
N LEU A 76 5.50 8.08 8.46
CA LEU A 76 4.15 7.59 8.20
C LEU A 76 3.88 7.49 6.69
N ALA A 77 3.39 6.35 6.24
CA ALA A 77 3.06 6.09 4.84
C ALA A 77 1.62 5.55 4.67
N ILE A 78 1.03 5.82 3.52
CA ILE A 78 -0.33 5.42 3.15
C ILE A 78 -0.40 5.04 1.66
N ALA A 79 -1.16 4.00 1.34
CA ALA A 79 -1.51 3.61 -0.03
C ALA A 79 -3.01 3.34 -0.18
N GLY A 80 -3.59 3.83 -1.27
CA GLY A 80 -4.95 3.48 -1.71
C GLY A 80 -4.95 2.30 -2.67
N LEU A 81 -5.73 1.26 -2.35
CA LEU A 81 -5.81 0.02 -3.13
C LEU A 81 -7.25 -0.20 -3.61
N ASN A 82 -7.41 -0.73 -4.83
CA ASN A 82 -8.71 -0.90 -5.46
C ASN A 82 -9.63 -1.85 -4.67
N PHE A 83 -10.83 -1.40 -4.29
CA PHE A 83 -11.80 -2.15 -3.48
C PHE A 83 -13.28 -2.08 -3.96
N PRO A 84 -13.59 -2.03 -5.28
CA PRO A 84 -14.97 -2.04 -5.77
C PRO A 84 -15.75 -3.29 -5.36
N GLY A 85 -17.06 -3.14 -5.18
CA GLY A 85 -17.97 -4.20 -4.72
C GLY A 85 -18.03 -4.36 -3.20
N TYR A 86 -17.11 -3.73 -2.46
CA TYR A 86 -17.07 -3.72 -1.00
C TYR A 86 -17.06 -2.29 -0.45
N ALA A 87 -16.16 -1.44 -0.96
CA ALA A 87 -16.12 -0.03 -0.56
C ALA A 87 -17.44 0.70 -0.86
N SER A 88 -17.89 1.51 0.10
CA SER A 88 -19.11 2.32 0.00
C SER A 88 -18.98 3.55 0.89
N PHE A 89 -19.12 4.73 0.29
CA PHE A 89 -18.86 6.03 0.92
C PHE A 89 -20.11 6.90 1.02
N ALA A 90 -20.06 7.90 1.90
CA ALA A 90 -21.03 9.00 1.84
C ALA A 90 -20.76 9.86 0.58
N HIS A 91 -21.79 10.55 0.07
CA HIS A 91 -21.65 11.52 -1.03
C HIS A 91 -21.87 12.97 -0.58
N GLU A 92 -22.28 13.15 0.67
CA GLU A 92 -22.46 14.45 1.31
C GLU A 92 -21.71 14.45 2.65
N PRO A 93 -21.16 15.59 3.07
CA PRO A 93 -20.52 15.70 4.38
C PRO A 93 -21.53 15.50 5.52
N VAL A 94 -21.06 14.92 6.62
CA VAL A 94 -21.84 14.68 7.83
C VAL A 94 -21.46 15.72 8.89
N GLU A 95 -22.46 16.47 9.37
CA GLU A 95 -22.27 17.50 10.40
C GLU A 95 -21.69 16.89 11.70
N GLY A 96 -20.72 17.58 12.30
CA GLY A 96 -20.07 17.15 13.54
C GLY A 96 -18.91 16.15 13.35
N THR A 97 -18.59 15.77 12.12
CA THR A 97 -17.44 14.89 11.80
C THR A 97 -16.37 15.63 10.99
N GLU A 98 -15.17 15.06 10.93
CA GLU A 98 -14.07 15.51 10.08
C GLU A 98 -14.24 14.90 8.67
N ASN A 99 -14.70 15.71 7.72
CA ASN A 99 -15.10 15.22 6.41
C ASN A 99 -13.93 15.30 5.42
N VAL A 100 -13.47 14.15 4.93
CA VAL A 100 -12.31 14.07 4.03
C VAL A 100 -12.73 13.46 2.70
N ALA A 101 -12.39 14.12 1.59
CA ALA A 101 -12.68 13.54 0.28
C ALA A 101 -11.82 12.29 0.03
N THR A 102 -12.39 11.25 -0.58
CA THR A 102 -11.67 9.98 -0.80
C THR A 102 -10.37 10.15 -1.59
N PHE A 103 -10.32 11.08 -2.57
CA PHE A 103 -9.13 11.33 -3.38
C PHE A 103 -8.02 12.09 -2.63
N GLU A 104 -8.35 12.84 -1.57
CA GLU A 104 -7.39 13.62 -0.79
C GLU A 104 -7.02 12.95 0.53
N PHE A 105 -7.64 11.81 0.86
CA PHE A 105 -7.39 11.08 2.10
C PHE A 105 -5.90 10.70 2.29
N PRO A 106 -5.16 10.19 1.29
CA PRO A 106 -3.72 9.95 1.44
C PRO A 106 -2.94 11.21 1.81
N LEU A 107 -3.21 12.34 1.15
CA LEU A 107 -2.58 13.61 1.45
C LEU A 107 -2.93 14.09 2.87
N TRP A 108 -4.21 14.01 3.24
CA TRP A 108 -4.70 14.42 4.55
C TRP A 108 -4.04 13.61 5.67
N VAL A 109 -3.90 12.29 5.50
CA VAL A 109 -3.18 11.45 6.47
C VAL A 109 -1.71 11.89 6.56
N ALA A 110 -1.00 11.94 5.43
CA ALA A 110 0.44 12.19 5.42
C ALA A 110 0.80 13.61 5.90
N ARG A 111 -0.03 14.63 5.64
CA ARG A 111 0.26 16.02 6.05
C ARG A 111 -0.01 16.29 7.53
N ASN A 112 -0.90 15.53 8.17
CA ASN A 112 -1.46 15.93 9.46
C ASN A 112 -1.09 15.03 10.64
N PHE A 113 -0.54 13.84 10.39
CA PHE A 113 -0.22 12.88 11.44
C PHE A 113 1.22 12.36 11.31
N ASP A 114 1.81 11.98 12.44
CA ASP A 114 3.21 11.57 12.54
C ASP A 114 3.32 10.07 12.86
N SER A 115 2.22 9.39 13.19
CA SER A 115 2.18 7.95 13.50
C SER A 115 0.82 7.31 13.19
N VAL A 116 0.79 5.98 13.12
CA VAL A 116 -0.44 5.20 12.95
C VAL A 116 -1.37 5.37 14.15
N ASP A 117 -0.84 5.55 15.37
CA ASP A 117 -1.63 5.82 16.58
C ASP A 117 -2.46 7.10 16.45
N GLU A 118 -1.87 8.18 15.94
CA GLU A 118 -2.58 9.44 15.74
C GLU A 118 -3.65 9.33 14.66
N VAL A 119 -3.37 8.60 13.58
CA VAL A 119 -4.33 8.35 12.50
C VAL A 119 -5.51 7.55 13.02
N GLU A 120 -5.26 6.44 13.72
CA GLU A 120 -6.31 5.58 14.27
C GLU A 120 -7.20 6.33 15.27
N GLU A 121 -6.62 7.21 16.09
CA GLU A 121 -7.41 8.07 16.98
C GLU A 121 -8.30 9.04 16.20
N ALA A 122 -7.74 9.71 15.19
CA ALA A 122 -8.48 10.69 14.39
C ALA A 122 -9.64 10.04 13.60
N LEU A 123 -9.46 8.81 13.11
CA LEU A 123 -10.45 8.11 12.31
C LEU A 123 -11.78 7.85 13.02
N LYS A 124 -11.81 7.88 14.37
CA LYS A 124 -13.05 7.75 15.16
C LYS A 124 -14.09 8.82 14.84
N ASP A 125 -13.65 9.99 14.39
CA ASP A 125 -14.49 11.14 14.08
C ASP A 125 -14.46 11.52 12.59
N VAL A 126 -13.89 10.69 11.71
CA VAL A 126 -13.76 10.97 10.26
C VAL A 126 -14.95 10.40 9.47
N THR A 127 -15.44 11.19 8.52
CA THR A 127 -16.32 10.71 7.45
C THR A 127 -15.59 10.79 6.12
N LEU A 128 -15.50 9.65 5.42
CA LEU A 128 -14.97 9.60 4.06
C LEU A 128 -16.08 9.87 3.04
N VAL A 129 -15.88 10.92 2.24
CA VAL A 129 -16.88 11.41 1.28
C VAL A 129 -16.37 11.21 -0.15
N SER A 130 -17.08 10.38 -0.93
CA SER A 130 -16.81 10.17 -2.35
C SER A 130 -17.54 11.22 -3.17
N GLN A 131 -16.79 12.07 -3.87
CA GLN A 131 -17.34 13.08 -4.76
C GLN A 131 -17.83 12.44 -6.07
N VAL A 132 -19.12 12.59 -6.36
CA VAL A 132 -19.69 12.17 -7.64
C VAL A 132 -19.25 13.12 -8.74
N VAL A 133 -18.43 12.63 -9.69
CA VAL A 133 -18.01 13.39 -10.86
C VAL A 133 -18.76 12.89 -12.10
N PRO A 134 -19.61 13.72 -12.74
CA PRO A 134 -20.39 13.30 -13.90
C PRO A 134 -19.53 12.73 -15.03
N GLY A 135 -19.83 11.51 -15.46
CA GLY A 135 -19.11 10.84 -16.55
C GLY A 135 -17.82 10.12 -16.13
N GLN A 136 -17.48 10.13 -14.84
CA GLN A 136 -16.38 9.34 -14.28
C GLN A 136 -16.92 8.29 -13.31
N GLN A 137 -16.29 7.11 -13.30
CA GLN A 137 -16.57 6.12 -12.26
C GLN A 137 -15.90 6.54 -10.95
N GLU A 138 -16.58 6.28 -9.84
CA GLU A 138 -16.00 6.51 -8.52
C GLU A 138 -14.78 5.62 -8.28
N SER A 139 -13.74 6.21 -7.69
CA SER A 139 -12.59 5.46 -7.19
C SER A 139 -12.97 4.82 -5.86
N LEU A 140 -13.27 3.53 -5.89
CA LEU A 140 -13.69 2.75 -4.73
C LEU A 140 -12.47 2.04 -4.12
N LEU A 141 -11.93 2.56 -3.03
CA LEU A 141 -10.67 2.13 -2.43
C LEU A 141 -10.83 1.62 -0.99
N HIS A 142 -9.86 0.85 -0.53
CA HIS A 142 -9.50 0.73 0.89
C HIS A 142 -8.05 1.20 1.06
N TRP A 143 -7.64 1.47 2.30
CA TRP A 143 -6.31 2.06 2.55
C TRP A 143 -5.46 1.20 3.46
N PHE A 144 -4.17 1.13 3.12
CA PHE A 144 -3.12 0.54 3.92
C PHE A 144 -2.27 1.67 4.49
N ILE A 145 -2.12 1.75 5.82
CA ILE A 145 -1.37 2.80 6.51
C ILE A 145 -0.34 2.14 7.41
N GLY A 146 0.91 2.60 7.38
CA GLY A 146 1.97 2.02 8.21
C GLY A 146 3.02 3.04 8.63
N ASP A 147 3.60 2.79 9.81
CA ASP A 147 4.76 3.50 10.34
C ASP A 147 5.87 2.50 10.74
N GLY A 148 6.86 2.96 11.51
CA GLY A 148 7.98 2.15 11.95
C GLY A 148 7.60 1.05 12.94
N THR A 149 6.36 1.03 13.43
CA THR A 149 5.90 0.14 14.51
C THR A 149 4.85 -0.85 14.04
N ARG A 150 3.86 -0.43 13.25
CA ARG A 150 2.70 -1.27 12.87
C ARG A 150 2.04 -0.79 11.58
N SER A 151 1.04 -1.54 11.12
CA SER A 151 0.10 -1.10 10.08
C SER A 151 -1.35 -1.27 10.48
N ILE A 152 -2.22 -0.52 9.79
CA ILE A 152 -3.68 -0.65 9.86
C ILE A 152 -4.28 -0.66 8.46
N VAL A 153 -5.48 -1.24 8.38
CA VAL A 153 -6.31 -1.30 7.17
C VAL A 153 -7.62 -0.58 7.41
N ILE A 154 -7.98 0.34 6.51
CA ILE A 154 -9.21 1.12 6.56
C ILE A 154 -10.17 0.67 5.47
N GLU A 155 -11.27 0.02 5.86
CA GLU A 155 -12.33 -0.46 4.97
C GLU A 155 -13.64 0.27 5.28
N GLN A 156 -13.94 1.32 4.51
CA GLN A 156 -15.23 2.02 4.56
C GLN A 156 -16.23 1.32 3.65
N MET A 157 -17.22 0.68 4.27
CA MET A 157 -18.20 -0.19 3.63
C MET A 157 -19.64 0.29 3.90
N ALA A 158 -20.63 -0.43 3.35
CA ALA A 158 -22.04 -0.05 3.46
C ALA A 158 -22.56 -0.05 4.91
N ASP A 159 -21.93 -0.82 5.78
CA ASP A 159 -22.21 -0.97 7.21
C ASP A 159 -21.31 -0.11 8.12
N GLY A 160 -20.37 0.67 7.57
CA GLY A 160 -19.56 1.63 8.31
C GLY A 160 -18.06 1.56 8.01
N MET A 161 -17.29 2.37 8.74
CA MET A 161 -15.83 2.34 8.70
C MET A 161 -15.31 1.22 9.59
N HIS A 162 -14.46 0.37 9.03
CA HIS A 162 -13.73 -0.66 9.75
C HIS A 162 -12.25 -0.31 9.75
N VAL A 163 -11.65 -0.31 10.94
CA VAL A 163 -10.22 -0.07 11.15
C VAL A 163 -9.64 -1.33 11.78
N HIS A 164 -8.79 -2.03 11.03
CA HIS A 164 -8.17 -3.28 11.47
C HIS A 164 -6.71 -3.04 11.79
N HIS A 165 -6.21 -3.67 12.85
CA HIS A 165 -4.77 -3.85 13.05
C HIS A 165 -4.30 -4.94 12.09
N ASP A 166 -3.28 -4.64 11.29
CA ASP A 166 -2.77 -5.57 10.28
C ASP A 166 -1.50 -6.28 10.81
N ASP A 167 -1.74 -7.39 11.52
CA ASP A 167 -0.70 -8.18 12.18
C ASP A 167 0.24 -8.91 11.19
N VAL A 168 -0.06 -8.90 9.90
CA VAL A 168 0.79 -9.51 8.85
C VAL A 168 1.46 -8.48 7.94
N ASP A 169 1.19 -7.19 8.19
CA ASP A 169 1.78 -6.05 7.51
C ASP A 169 1.63 -6.09 5.98
N VAL A 170 0.48 -6.55 5.49
CA VAL A 170 0.20 -6.65 4.06
C VAL A 170 -1.28 -6.40 3.72
N LEU A 171 -1.53 -5.73 2.59
CA LEU A 171 -2.87 -5.56 2.05
C LEU A 171 -2.94 -5.90 0.56
N THR A 172 -4.09 -6.35 0.08
CA THR A 172 -4.33 -6.56 -1.36
C THR A 172 -5.59 -5.87 -1.86
N ASN A 173 -6.64 -6.60 -2.25
CA ASN A 173 -7.91 -6.05 -2.71
C ASN A 173 -9.04 -6.86 -2.06
N GLN A 174 -10.10 -7.18 -2.80
CA GLN A 174 -11.24 -7.96 -2.33
C GLN A 174 -10.88 -9.38 -1.88
N PRO A 175 -11.68 -9.98 -0.98
CA PRO A 175 -12.80 -9.40 -0.23
C PRO A 175 -12.29 -8.65 1.02
N THR A 176 -13.06 -8.59 2.12
CA THR A 176 -12.69 -7.85 3.34
C THR A 176 -11.41 -8.38 4.01
N PHE A 177 -10.78 -7.54 4.82
CA PHE A 177 -9.57 -7.90 5.55
C PHE A 177 -9.77 -9.13 6.46
N ASP A 178 -10.88 -9.20 7.20
CA ASP A 178 -11.17 -10.35 8.07
C ASP A 178 -11.23 -11.68 7.30
N PHE A 179 -11.75 -11.68 6.07
CA PHE A 179 -11.74 -12.89 5.23
C PHE A 179 -10.31 -13.31 4.92
N HIS A 180 -9.44 -12.36 4.59
CA HIS A 180 -8.04 -12.67 4.26
C HIS A 180 -7.32 -13.26 5.48
N MET A 181 -7.54 -12.69 6.66
CA MET A 181 -6.98 -13.20 7.92
C MET A 181 -7.48 -14.62 8.24
N GLU A 182 -8.76 -14.90 8.05
CA GLU A 182 -9.30 -16.27 8.18
C GLU A 182 -8.72 -17.21 7.10
N ASN A 183 -8.54 -16.72 5.88
CA ASN A 183 -8.00 -17.51 4.78
C ASN A 183 -6.54 -17.94 5.02
N LEU A 184 -5.72 -17.10 5.69
CA LEU A 184 -4.34 -17.47 6.05
C LEU A 184 -4.27 -18.77 6.87
N ARG A 185 -5.30 -19.09 7.66
CA ARG A 185 -5.35 -20.29 8.50
C ARG A 185 -5.31 -21.59 7.67
N ASN A 186 -5.73 -21.57 6.41
CA ASN A 186 -5.59 -22.71 5.50
C ASN A 186 -4.13 -23.06 5.19
N TYR A 187 -3.22 -22.10 5.35
CA TYR A 187 -1.81 -22.21 4.95
C TYR A 187 -0.87 -22.30 6.16
N MET A 188 -1.40 -22.48 7.37
CA MET A 188 -0.60 -22.47 8.61
C MET A 188 0.45 -23.59 8.71
N CYS A 189 0.37 -24.62 7.86
CA CYS A 189 1.35 -25.71 7.80
C CYS A 189 2.41 -25.52 6.70
N VAL A 190 2.31 -24.46 5.89
CA VAL A 190 3.36 -24.10 4.93
C VAL A 190 4.60 -23.68 5.72
N SER A 191 5.78 -24.13 5.28
CA SER A 191 7.05 -23.86 5.98
C SER A 191 8.17 -23.52 4.99
N ASN A 192 9.12 -22.70 5.44
CA ASN A 192 10.34 -22.35 4.69
C ASN A 192 11.50 -23.34 4.96
N GLU A 193 11.30 -24.31 5.85
CA GLU A 193 12.29 -25.33 6.20
C GLU A 193 12.45 -26.38 5.09
N MET A 194 13.59 -27.08 5.07
CA MET A 194 13.74 -28.26 4.22
C MET A 194 12.75 -29.34 4.64
N ALA A 195 12.00 -29.90 3.68
CA ALA A 195 11.08 -30.99 3.99
C ALA A 195 11.87 -32.26 4.36
N GLU A 196 11.74 -32.68 5.61
CA GLU A 196 12.38 -33.89 6.11
C GLU A 196 11.84 -35.15 5.41
N PRO A 197 12.67 -36.17 5.14
CA PRO A 197 12.21 -37.43 4.59
C PRO A 197 11.12 -38.07 5.45
N THR A 198 10.12 -38.67 4.80
CA THR A 198 9.01 -39.38 5.48
C THR A 198 8.63 -40.65 4.74
N THR A 199 7.80 -41.49 5.35
CA THR A 199 7.39 -42.77 4.77
C THR A 199 5.87 -42.90 4.75
N TRP A 200 5.31 -43.14 3.56
CA TRP A 200 3.90 -43.46 3.36
C TRP A 200 3.77 -44.93 2.94
N GLY A 201 3.39 -45.79 3.90
CA GLY A 201 3.35 -47.23 3.69
C GLY A 201 4.74 -47.81 3.43
N LYS A 202 5.08 -48.09 2.17
CA LYS A 202 6.40 -48.59 1.74
C LYS A 202 7.20 -47.59 0.89
N ALA A 203 6.60 -46.45 0.55
CA ALA A 203 7.26 -45.42 -0.25
C ALA A 203 8.00 -44.46 0.68
N GLU A 204 9.30 -44.32 0.47
CA GLU A 204 10.10 -43.26 1.07
C GLU A 204 9.98 -42.00 0.21
N LEU A 205 9.59 -40.90 0.83
CA LEU A 205 9.41 -39.60 0.20
C LEU A 205 10.50 -38.67 0.71
N SER A 206 11.19 -38.02 -0.21
CA SER A 206 12.17 -36.98 0.09
C SER A 206 11.99 -35.84 -0.89
N ALA A 207 12.30 -34.62 -0.44
CA ALA A 207 12.24 -33.45 -1.30
C ALA A 207 13.32 -33.51 -2.39
N TRP A 208 12.97 -33.04 -3.60
CA TRP A 208 13.94 -32.86 -4.67
C TRP A 208 15.00 -31.79 -4.33
N GLY A 209 14.63 -30.83 -3.48
CA GLY A 209 15.44 -29.70 -3.05
C GLY A 209 14.61 -28.73 -2.21
N ALA A 210 15.08 -27.50 -2.05
CA ALA A 210 14.37 -26.45 -1.33
C ALA A 210 12.96 -26.16 -1.92
N GLY A 211 12.04 -25.68 -1.07
CA GLY A 211 10.71 -25.22 -1.48
C GLY A 211 9.59 -26.26 -1.41
N VAL A 212 9.89 -27.54 -1.17
CA VAL A 212 8.83 -28.57 -1.04
C VAL A 212 7.92 -28.30 0.16
N SER A 213 8.45 -27.83 1.30
CA SER A 213 7.63 -27.45 2.47
C SER A 213 6.76 -26.22 2.24
N MET A 214 7.08 -25.40 1.22
CA MET A 214 6.27 -24.25 0.83
C MET A 214 5.10 -24.66 -0.10
N HIS A 215 5.06 -25.92 -0.54
CA HIS A 215 3.95 -26.45 -1.34
C HIS A 215 2.62 -26.27 -0.60
N GLY A 216 1.65 -25.65 -1.29
CA GLY A 216 0.37 -25.25 -0.72
C GLY A 216 0.08 -23.76 -0.92
N ILE A 217 1.11 -22.92 -1.00
CA ILE A 217 0.95 -21.50 -1.33
C ILE A 217 0.38 -21.33 -2.75
N PRO A 218 -0.68 -20.54 -2.95
CA PRO A 218 -1.29 -20.35 -4.26
C PRO A 218 -0.44 -19.48 -5.18
N GLY A 219 -0.39 -19.85 -6.47
CA GLY A 219 0.48 -19.24 -7.48
C GLY A 219 -0.21 -18.29 -8.47
N ASP A 220 -1.54 -18.19 -8.44
CA ASP A 220 -2.30 -17.28 -9.31
C ASP A 220 -2.31 -15.83 -8.78
N VAL A 221 -2.67 -14.87 -9.63
CA VAL A 221 -2.60 -13.43 -9.33
C VAL A 221 -3.92 -12.84 -8.81
N SER A 222 -4.86 -13.68 -8.37
CA SER A 222 -6.08 -13.19 -7.72
C SER A 222 -5.75 -12.50 -6.39
N SER A 223 -6.66 -11.63 -5.94
CA SER A 223 -6.47 -10.88 -4.70
C SER A 223 -6.21 -11.77 -3.47
N PRO A 224 -7.04 -12.79 -3.16
CA PRO A 224 -6.77 -13.68 -2.03
C PRO A 224 -5.46 -14.45 -2.14
N SER A 225 -5.11 -14.91 -3.35
CA SER A 225 -3.86 -15.67 -3.57
C SER A 225 -2.62 -14.79 -3.40
N ARG A 226 -2.66 -13.55 -3.88
CA ARG A 226 -1.59 -12.58 -3.65
C ARG A 226 -1.47 -12.24 -2.17
N PHE A 227 -2.59 -12.07 -1.43
CA PHE A 227 -2.56 -11.82 0.01
C PHE A 227 -1.81 -12.92 0.76
N VAL A 228 -2.18 -14.18 0.52
CA VAL A 228 -1.52 -15.34 1.15
C VAL A 228 -0.03 -15.37 0.82
N ARG A 229 0.32 -15.21 -0.46
CA ARG A 229 1.72 -15.31 -0.90
C ARG A 229 2.58 -14.17 -0.34
N VAL A 230 2.08 -12.93 -0.35
CA VAL A 230 2.84 -11.78 0.15
C VAL A 230 2.93 -11.78 1.68
N ALA A 231 1.86 -12.17 2.39
CA ALA A 231 1.89 -12.35 3.85
C ALA A 231 2.96 -13.37 4.24
N TYR A 232 2.96 -14.53 3.59
CA TYR A 232 3.97 -15.56 3.80
C TYR A 232 5.38 -15.04 3.50
N THR A 233 5.56 -14.39 2.34
CA THR A 233 6.87 -13.86 1.94
C THR A 233 7.38 -12.80 2.92
N ASN A 234 6.54 -11.84 3.34
CA ASN A 234 6.92 -10.76 4.25
C ASN A 234 7.33 -11.27 5.63
N THR A 235 6.56 -12.22 6.18
CA THR A 235 6.76 -12.79 7.52
C THR A 235 7.92 -13.78 7.61
N HIS A 236 8.36 -14.34 6.49
CA HIS A 236 9.50 -15.28 6.44
C HIS A 236 10.78 -14.65 5.87
N TYR A 237 10.72 -13.39 5.41
CA TYR A 237 11.91 -12.67 4.96
C TYR A 237 12.77 -12.27 6.17
N PRO A 238 14.06 -12.65 6.24
CA PRO A 238 14.91 -12.29 7.37
C PRO A 238 15.05 -10.77 7.53
N GLN A 239 15.08 -10.29 8.77
CA GLN A 239 15.36 -8.89 9.04
C GLN A 239 16.70 -8.46 8.45
N GLN A 240 16.77 -7.24 7.92
CA GLN A 240 17.99 -6.67 7.32
C GLN A 240 18.39 -5.40 8.08
N ASP A 241 19.69 -5.11 8.09
CA ASP A 241 20.31 -4.11 8.97
C ASP A 241 20.72 -2.80 8.27
N ASN A 242 20.54 -2.71 6.95
CA ASN A 242 20.95 -1.54 6.18
C ASN A 242 19.93 -1.17 5.09
N GLU A 243 19.98 0.09 4.67
CA GLU A 243 19.05 0.68 3.71
C GLU A 243 18.97 -0.12 2.42
N SER A 244 20.10 -0.42 1.78
CA SER A 244 20.11 -1.13 0.50
C SER A 244 19.51 -2.52 0.61
N ALA A 245 19.78 -3.24 1.70
CA ALA A 245 19.22 -4.57 1.92
C ALA A 245 17.72 -4.53 2.23
N ASN A 246 17.24 -3.52 2.95
CA ASN A 246 15.81 -3.35 3.22
C ASN A 246 15.04 -2.86 1.99
N VAL A 247 15.59 -1.96 1.17
CA VAL A 247 15.00 -1.61 -0.13
C VAL A 247 14.93 -2.85 -1.03
N SER A 248 15.99 -3.65 -1.06
CA SER A 248 15.99 -4.94 -1.77
C SER A 248 14.90 -5.89 -1.23
N ARG A 249 14.75 -6.01 0.09
CA ARG A 249 13.69 -6.80 0.74
C ARG A 249 12.30 -6.36 0.30
N LEU A 250 12.04 -5.05 0.29
CA LEU A 250 10.74 -4.51 -0.11
C LEU A 250 10.39 -4.87 -1.55
N PHE A 251 11.30 -4.60 -2.48
CA PHE A 251 11.06 -4.86 -3.90
C PHE A 251 11.01 -6.37 -4.22
N HIS A 252 11.80 -7.22 -3.56
CA HIS A 252 11.66 -8.67 -3.73
C HIS A 252 10.36 -9.23 -3.16
N THR A 253 9.89 -8.69 -2.02
CA THR A 253 8.61 -9.09 -1.42
C THR A 253 7.45 -8.72 -2.35
N LEU A 254 7.44 -7.50 -2.89
CA LEU A 254 6.42 -7.05 -3.85
C LEU A 254 6.52 -7.78 -5.20
N ALA A 255 7.74 -8.11 -5.66
CA ALA A 255 7.95 -8.87 -6.89
C ALA A 255 7.38 -10.29 -6.83
N SER A 256 7.22 -10.88 -5.63
CA SER A 256 6.63 -12.23 -5.45
C SER A 256 5.17 -12.34 -5.92
N VAL A 257 4.48 -11.19 -5.99
CA VAL A 257 3.05 -11.07 -6.34
C VAL A 257 2.80 -10.10 -7.48
N GLN A 258 3.84 -9.72 -8.22
CA GLN A 258 3.69 -8.89 -9.41
C GLN A 258 2.79 -9.58 -10.45
N MET A 259 2.05 -8.78 -11.21
CA MET A 259 1.25 -9.23 -12.33
C MET A 259 2.03 -9.07 -13.62
N VAL A 260 2.38 -10.20 -14.25
CA VAL A 260 3.07 -10.23 -15.54
C VAL A 260 2.05 -10.19 -16.67
N GLU A 261 2.37 -9.46 -17.74
CA GLU A 261 1.54 -9.45 -18.95
C GLU A 261 1.25 -10.87 -19.46
N GLY A 262 0.00 -11.13 -19.81
CA GLY A 262 -0.44 -12.45 -20.26
C GLY A 262 -1.02 -13.36 -19.16
N MET A 263 -0.82 -13.04 -17.88
CA MET A 263 -1.33 -13.88 -16.78
C MET A 263 -2.85 -13.78 -16.58
N SER A 264 -3.39 -12.56 -16.51
CA SER A 264 -4.81 -12.36 -16.15
C SER A 264 -5.43 -11.18 -16.89
N LYS A 265 -6.61 -11.40 -17.50
CA LYS A 265 -7.39 -10.36 -18.16
C LYS A 265 -8.41 -9.76 -17.20
N MET A 266 -8.59 -8.45 -17.28
CA MET A 266 -9.72 -7.74 -16.66
C MET A 266 -11.01 -7.92 -17.45
N GLY A 267 -12.13 -7.43 -16.91
CA GLY A 267 -13.44 -7.47 -17.58
C GLY A 267 -13.50 -6.74 -18.93
N ASN A 268 -12.59 -5.80 -19.19
CA ASN A 268 -12.45 -5.10 -20.48
C ASN A 268 -11.60 -5.88 -21.51
N GLY A 269 -11.09 -7.06 -21.16
CA GLY A 269 -10.29 -7.92 -22.04
C GLY A 269 -8.79 -7.59 -22.11
N GLN A 270 -8.34 -6.50 -21.47
CA GLN A 270 -6.92 -6.14 -21.35
C GLN A 270 -6.25 -6.96 -20.26
N PHE A 271 -4.95 -7.21 -20.40
CA PHE A 271 -4.16 -7.82 -19.33
C PHE A 271 -3.87 -6.78 -18.25
N GLU A 272 -4.01 -7.21 -17.00
CA GLU A 272 -3.57 -6.45 -15.84
C GLU A 272 -2.11 -6.74 -15.56
N ARG A 273 -1.34 -5.69 -15.26
CA ARG A 273 0.12 -5.74 -15.09
C ARG A 273 0.53 -4.83 -13.93
N THR A 274 1.58 -5.18 -13.21
CA THR A 274 2.20 -4.27 -12.23
C THR A 274 2.87 -3.14 -13.00
N LEU A 275 2.21 -1.98 -13.11
CA LEU A 275 2.70 -0.85 -13.88
C LEU A 275 3.95 -0.23 -13.25
N PHE A 276 3.94 -0.11 -11.93
CA PHE A 276 5.08 0.29 -11.13
C PHE A 276 5.05 -0.38 -9.76
N THR A 277 6.24 -0.42 -9.16
CA THR A 277 6.42 -0.73 -7.74
C THR A 277 7.07 0.48 -7.08
N SER A 278 6.43 1.00 -6.02
CA SER A 278 6.96 2.11 -5.22
C SER A 278 7.29 1.65 -3.81
N GLY A 279 8.17 2.40 -3.15
CA GLY A 279 8.54 2.17 -1.76
C GLY A 279 9.05 3.43 -1.08
N TYR A 280 9.04 3.43 0.24
CA TYR A 280 9.52 4.51 1.09
C TYR A 280 10.37 3.93 2.21
N SER A 281 11.45 4.63 2.55
CA SER A 281 12.25 4.40 3.75
C SER A 281 12.18 5.60 4.69
N GLY A 282 11.73 5.35 5.92
CA GLY A 282 11.78 6.32 7.02
C GLY A 282 13.20 6.58 7.54
N LYS A 283 14.15 5.68 7.24
CA LYS A 283 15.56 5.85 7.61
C LYS A 283 16.22 6.99 6.85
N THR A 284 15.83 7.15 5.59
CA THR A 284 16.47 8.08 4.64
C THR A 284 15.50 9.14 4.11
N ASN A 285 14.22 9.11 4.50
CA ASN A 285 13.16 9.95 3.93
C ASN A 285 13.22 9.97 2.39
N THR A 286 13.35 8.77 1.81
CA THR A 286 13.54 8.58 0.37
C THR A 286 12.43 7.72 -0.19
N TYR A 287 11.83 8.19 -1.28
CA TYR A 287 10.89 7.40 -2.09
C TYR A 287 11.67 6.67 -3.19
N TYR A 288 11.26 5.45 -3.47
CA TYR A 288 11.84 4.56 -4.46
C TYR A 288 10.78 4.14 -5.46
N MET A 289 11.15 3.99 -6.73
CA MET A 289 10.24 3.50 -7.75
C MET A 289 10.98 2.78 -8.87
N ASN A 290 10.39 1.70 -9.38
CA ASN A 290 10.69 1.16 -10.71
C ASN A 290 9.38 0.91 -11.47
N THR A 291 9.50 0.56 -12.75
CA THR A 291 8.33 0.38 -13.64
C THR A 291 8.36 -1.00 -14.28
N TYR A 292 7.24 -1.40 -14.88
CA TYR A 292 7.16 -2.61 -15.69
C TYR A 292 8.21 -2.63 -16.82
N GLU A 293 8.43 -1.47 -17.45
CA GLU A 293 9.33 -1.31 -18.59
C GLU A 293 10.81 -1.15 -18.19
N ASP A 294 11.09 -0.60 -17.01
CA ASP A 294 12.43 -0.38 -16.47
C ASP A 294 12.49 -0.81 -15.00
N PRO A 295 13.08 -1.99 -14.70
CA PRO A 295 13.15 -2.51 -13.33
C PRO A 295 14.22 -1.81 -12.48
N ALA A 296 15.02 -0.89 -13.04
CA ALA A 296 16.00 -0.13 -12.27
C ALA A 296 15.29 0.73 -11.22
N ILE A 297 15.65 0.52 -9.95
CA ILE A 297 15.07 1.27 -8.84
C ILE A 297 15.70 2.66 -8.83
N ARG A 298 14.87 3.68 -9.05
CA ARG A 298 15.23 5.09 -8.89
C ARG A 298 14.86 5.55 -7.48
N SER A 299 15.60 6.52 -6.96
CA SER A 299 15.43 7.07 -5.62
C SER A 299 15.21 8.57 -5.67
N PHE A 300 14.33 9.07 -4.83
CA PHE A 300 13.91 10.47 -4.73
C PHE A 300 13.94 10.86 -3.26
N ALA A 301 15.08 11.39 -2.80
CA ALA A 301 15.25 11.78 -1.41
C ALA A 301 14.55 13.12 -1.15
N MET A 302 13.80 13.25 -0.06
CA MET A 302 13.15 14.51 0.30
C MET A 302 14.16 15.66 0.46
N SER A 303 15.41 15.35 0.83
CA SER A 303 16.51 16.32 0.94
C SER A 303 16.93 16.97 -0.37
N ASP A 304 16.58 16.37 -1.51
CA ASP A 304 16.94 16.90 -2.84
C ASP A 304 15.94 17.97 -3.34
N PHE A 305 14.89 18.23 -2.55
CA PHE A 305 13.82 19.15 -2.87
C PHE A 305 13.70 20.23 -1.78
N ASP A 306 13.25 21.43 -2.16
CA ASP A 306 12.93 22.49 -1.21
C ASP A 306 11.58 22.22 -0.52
N MET A 307 11.62 21.64 0.68
CA MET A 307 10.42 21.29 1.46
C MET A 307 9.67 22.51 2.02
N ASP A 308 10.25 23.71 1.97
CA ASP A 308 9.61 24.96 2.40
C ASP A 308 9.01 25.76 1.22
N SER A 309 9.15 25.23 -0.01
CA SER A 309 8.47 25.73 -1.21
C SER A 309 6.94 25.77 -1.03
N SER A 310 6.26 26.53 -1.89
CA SER A 310 4.80 26.62 -1.95
C SER A 310 4.18 25.95 -3.17
N GLU A 311 4.98 25.35 -4.06
CA GLU A 311 4.52 24.75 -5.31
C GLU A 311 4.66 23.23 -5.28
N LEU A 312 3.73 22.52 -5.91
CA LEU A 312 3.87 21.09 -6.17
C LEU A 312 5.05 20.83 -7.12
N ILE A 313 5.77 19.73 -6.90
CA ILE A 313 6.93 19.36 -7.74
C ILE A 313 6.70 17.94 -8.28
N THR A 314 6.78 17.77 -9.59
CA THR A 314 6.77 16.45 -10.24
C THR A 314 8.17 16.07 -10.71
N ALA A 315 8.52 14.79 -10.60
CA ALA A 315 9.80 14.23 -11.04
C ALA A 315 9.63 12.87 -11.75
N ASP A 316 10.57 12.56 -12.66
CA ASP A 316 10.62 11.35 -13.50
C ASP A 316 11.95 10.59 -13.35
#